data_AF-A0A9D8H341-F1
#
_entry.id   AF-A0A9D8H341-F1
#
_cell.length_a   1.000
_cell.length_b   1.000
_cell.length_c   1.000
_cell.angle_alpha   90.00
_cell.angle_beta   90.00
_cell.angle_gamma   90.00
#
_symmetry.space_group_name_H-M   'P 1'
#
loop_
_entity.id
_entity.type
_entity.pdbx_description
1 polymer ?
#
loop_
_entity_poly.entity_id
_entity_poly.type
_entity_poly.pdbx_seq_one_letter_code
_entity_poly.pdbx_strand_id
1 'polypeptide(L)'
;MFVEDQVGASAAGGSAEPRRRDASATSDVLLDHLEREIVELAAHINAGTCRWLELIAEFDRREGWGSWSCRSCAEWLAWRCALDTRTAREHVRVARAICGLPRIHAAFASGDLSYSKVRALTRVADAGSEADLIELAEHATASQLERVVRGLRRVSSQEADEIQRLRYLSTWWEADGSLSISANLPAEEGAAFLNALDSMHDLLRGGGASAVAPAAHPGAAAGAAHPGAGRDRDD
;
A
#
# COMPACT_ATOMS: atom_id res chain seq x y z
N MET A 1 -86.51 -53.52 8.51
CA MET A 1 -87.06 -52.61 7.49
C MET A 1 -86.83 -51.21 8.07
N PHE A 2 -85.66 -50.59 7.84
CA PHE A 2 -85.40 -49.66 6.71
C PHE A 2 -86.57 -48.68 6.57
N VAL A 3 -86.43 -47.37 6.78
CA VAL A 3 -85.63 -46.36 6.02
C VAL A 3 -85.49 -45.13 6.98
N GLU A 4 -84.29 -44.57 7.23
CA GLU A 4 -83.68 -43.41 6.53
C GLU A 4 -84.61 -42.16 6.54
N ASP A 5 -84.20 -40.91 6.76
CA ASP A 5 -82.91 -40.21 6.74
C ASP A 5 -83.19 -38.75 7.22
N GLN A 6 -82.11 -38.02 7.54
CA GLN A 6 -81.96 -36.55 7.45
C GLN A 6 -82.68 -35.61 8.43
N VAL A 7 -82.14 -34.45 8.82
CA VAL A 7 -80.80 -33.78 8.80
C VAL A 7 -81.08 -32.39 9.38
N GLY A 8 -80.11 -31.79 10.07
CA GLY A 8 -80.01 -30.33 10.20
C GLY A 8 -79.59 -29.89 11.60
N ALA A 9 -78.30 -29.68 11.89
CA ALA A 9 -77.52 -28.48 11.52
C ALA A 9 -78.02 -27.25 12.33
N SER A 10 -77.21 -26.40 12.93
CA SER A 10 -75.79 -26.08 12.80
C SER A 10 -75.48 -24.98 13.83
N ALA A 11 -74.19 -24.77 14.04
CA ALA A 11 -73.51 -23.49 14.22
C ALA A 11 -72.79 -23.39 15.58
N ALA A 12 -71.56 -22.87 15.65
CA ALA A 12 -70.55 -22.49 14.68
C ALA A 12 -69.33 -22.03 15.50
N GLY A 13 -68.15 -22.03 14.88
CA GLY A 13 -66.95 -21.39 15.40
C GLY A 13 -65.75 -22.30 15.17
N GLY A 14 -64.75 -21.95 14.38
CA GLY A 14 -64.40 -20.67 13.80
C GLY A 14 -62.89 -20.74 13.59
N SER A 15 -62.49 -20.62 12.32
CA SER A 15 -61.11 -20.57 11.87
C SER A 15 -60.33 -19.42 12.50
N ALA A 16 -59.08 -19.66 12.89
CA ALA A 16 -57.96 -18.73 12.67
C ALA A 16 -56.64 -19.43 12.98
N GLU A 17 -55.83 -19.70 11.96
CA GLU A 17 -54.45 -20.16 12.07
C GLU A 17 -53.52 -18.96 11.84
N PRO A 18 -52.87 -18.35 12.87
CA PRO A 18 -51.90 -17.28 12.66
C PRO A 18 -50.43 -17.76 12.75
N ARG A 19 -50.14 -19.02 13.08
CA ARG A 19 -48.82 -19.43 13.61
C ARG A 19 -47.63 -19.46 12.64
N ARG A 20 -47.81 -19.45 11.31
CA ARG A 20 -46.69 -19.59 10.36
C ARG A 20 -46.02 -18.28 9.91
N ARG A 21 -46.74 -17.15 9.89
CA ARG A 21 -46.13 -15.84 9.55
C ARG A 21 -45.30 -15.28 10.70
N ASP A 22 -45.77 -15.43 11.93
CA ASP A 22 -45.08 -14.90 13.11
C ASP A 22 -43.71 -15.56 13.35
N ALA A 23 -43.57 -16.86 13.06
CA ALA A 23 -42.29 -17.57 13.20
C ALA A 23 -41.24 -17.14 12.15
N SER A 24 -41.65 -16.89 10.90
CA SER A 24 -40.76 -16.36 9.85
C SER A 24 -40.34 -14.93 10.15
N ALA A 25 -41.29 -14.07 10.53
CA ALA A 25 -41.01 -12.68 10.89
C ALA A 25 -40.08 -12.57 12.11
N THR A 26 -40.23 -13.46 13.11
CA THR A 26 -39.33 -13.51 14.27
C THR A 26 -37.93 -13.99 13.88
N SER A 27 -37.81 -14.94 12.95
CA SER A 27 -36.52 -15.41 12.42
C SER A 27 -35.81 -14.32 11.61
N ASP A 28 -36.55 -13.58 10.77
CA ASP A 28 -36.01 -12.48 9.98
C ASP A 28 -35.52 -11.34 10.88
N VAL A 29 -36.30 -10.96 11.90
CA VAL A 29 -35.89 -9.96 12.91
C VAL A 29 -34.62 -10.38 13.67
N LEU A 30 -34.45 -11.68 13.95
CA LEU A 30 -33.24 -12.22 14.59
C LEU A 30 -32.02 -12.16 13.66
N LEU A 31 -32.20 -12.49 12.37
CA LEU A 31 -31.13 -12.39 11.37
C LEU A 31 -30.70 -10.93 11.17
N ASP A 32 -31.66 -10.00 11.07
CA ASP A 32 -31.37 -8.56 10.97
C ASP A 32 -30.61 -8.03 12.20
N HIS A 33 -30.92 -8.56 13.39
CA HIS A 33 -30.20 -8.20 14.61
C HIS A 33 -28.76 -8.73 14.60
N LEU A 34 -28.57 -10.00 14.23
CA LEU A 34 -27.24 -10.60 14.09
C LEU A 34 -26.41 -9.88 13.03
N GLU A 35 -27.00 -9.52 11.89
CA GLU A 35 -26.33 -8.74 10.85
C GLU A 35 -25.84 -7.39 11.39
N ARG A 36 -26.71 -6.64 12.07
CA ARG A 36 -26.34 -5.36 12.70
C ARG A 36 -25.21 -5.55 13.72
N GLU A 37 -25.30 -6.56 14.56
CA GLU A 37 -24.29 -6.84 15.59
C GLU A 37 -22.93 -7.22 14.97
N ILE A 38 -22.92 -8.02 13.89
CA ILE A 38 -21.71 -8.36 13.15
C ILE A 38 -21.06 -7.10 12.56
N VAL A 39 -21.86 -6.22 11.92
CA VAL A 39 -21.37 -4.99 11.30
C VAL A 39 -20.84 -4.02 12.36
N GLU A 40 -21.56 -3.84 13.46
CA GLU A 40 -21.15 -2.98 14.56
C GLU A 40 -19.85 -3.48 15.23
N LEU A 41 -19.75 -4.77 15.53
CA LEU A 41 -18.52 -5.35 16.07
C LEU A 41 -17.35 -5.25 15.09
N ALA A 42 -17.59 -5.42 13.79
CA ALA A 42 -16.55 -5.23 12.78
C ALA A 42 -16.01 -3.78 12.79
N ALA A 43 -16.89 -2.78 12.92
CA ALA A 43 -16.49 -1.38 13.05
C ALA A 43 -15.65 -1.14 14.33
N HIS A 44 -16.08 -1.70 15.46
CA HIS A 44 -15.31 -1.63 16.71
C HIS A 44 -13.94 -2.30 16.62
N ILE A 45 -13.84 -3.45 15.95
CA ILE A 45 -12.56 -4.13 15.70
C ILE A 45 -11.65 -3.26 14.84
N ASN A 46 -12.19 -2.60 13.81
CA ASN A 46 -11.42 -1.68 12.97
C ASN A 46 -10.90 -0.48 13.78
N ALA A 47 -11.77 0.18 14.56
CA ALA A 47 -11.39 1.28 15.43
C ALA A 47 -10.32 0.85 16.46
N GLY A 48 -10.49 -0.31 17.09
CA GLY A 48 -9.50 -0.89 18.00
C GLY A 48 -8.16 -1.22 17.31
N THR A 49 -8.22 -1.69 16.07
CA THR A 49 -7.02 -1.93 15.25
C THR A 49 -6.33 -0.61 14.91
N CYS A 50 -7.07 0.44 14.59
CA CYS A 50 -6.53 1.78 14.36
C CYS A 50 -5.75 2.25 15.60
N ARG A 51 -6.36 2.16 16.78
CA ARG A 51 -5.70 2.49 18.05
C ARG A 51 -4.45 1.66 18.31
N TRP A 52 -4.49 0.37 18.00
CA TRP A 52 -3.32 -0.50 18.13
C TRP A 52 -2.18 -0.10 17.18
N LEU A 53 -2.48 0.28 15.94
CA LEU A 53 -1.48 0.79 14.99
C LEU A 53 -0.89 2.13 15.41
N GLU A 54 -1.65 3.02 16.05
CA GLU A 54 -1.09 4.25 16.64
C GLU A 54 -0.03 3.95 17.71
N LEU A 55 -0.32 2.98 18.57
CA LEU A 55 0.63 2.54 19.60
C LEU A 55 1.88 1.91 18.98
N ILE A 56 1.72 1.12 17.90
CA ILE A 56 2.85 0.59 17.14
C ILE A 56 3.67 1.72 16.53
N ALA A 57 3.03 2.71 15.89
CA ALA A 57 3.72 3.84 15.27
C ALA A 57 4.54 4.61 16.30
N GLU A 58 3.97 4.87 17.47
CA GLU A 58 4.65 5.56 18.55
C GLU A 58 5.81 4.75 19.15
N PHE A 59 5.60 3.44 19.34
CA PHE A 59 6.63 2.53 19.81
C PHE A 59 7.79 2.38 18.81
N ASP A 60 7.48 2.31 17.52
CA ASP A 60 8.46 2.25 16.44
C ASP A 60 9.27 3.56 16.34
N ARG A 61 8.60 4.72 16.42
CA ARG A 61 9.24 6.04 16.43
C ARG A 61 10.20 6.24 17.59
N ARG A 62 9.89 5.69 18.76
CA ARG A 62 10.75 5.72 19.95
C ARG A 62 11.80 4.62 19.98
N GLU A 63 11.85 3.77 18.94
CA GLU A 63 12.72 2.59 18.89
C GLU A 63 12.59 1.69 20.13
N GLY A 64 11.38 1.56 20.69
CA GLY A 64 11.15 0.82 21.95
C GLY A 64 11.49 -0.67 21.87
N TRP A 65 11.70 -1.19 20.65
CA TRP A 65 12.17 -2.54 20.38
C TRP A 65 13.68 -2.73 20.59
N GLY A 66 14.48 -1.65 20.59
CA GLY A 66 15.94 -1.71 20.68
C GLY A 66 16.46 -2.31 21.98
N SER A 67 15.75 -2.11 23.09
CA SER A 67 16.12 -2.70 24.40
C SER A 67 15.93 -4.22 24.47
N TRP A 68 15.30 -4.83 23.46
CA TRP A 68 14.95 -6.25 23.43
C TRP A 68 15.82 -7.07 22.46
N SER A 69 16.97 -6.53 22.04
CA SER A 69 17.85 -7.17 21.04
C SER A 69 17.18 -7.47 19.70
N CYS A 70 16.02 -6.88 19.43
CA CYS A 70 15.35 -6.92 18.13
C CYS A 70 16.03 -5.91 17.20
N ARG A 71 16.08 -6.18 15.89
CA ARG A 71 16.66 -5.28 14.88
C ARG A 71 15.62 -4.37 14.22
N SER A 72 14.34 -4.56 14.54
CA SER A 72 13.24 -3.72 14.05
C SER A 72 11.98 -3.89 14.90
N CYS A 73 11.06 -2.93 14.81
CA CYS A 73 9.74 -3.05 15.43
C CYS A 73 8.95 -4.26 14.89
N ALA A 74 9.13 -4.62 13.61
CA ALA A 74 8.45 -5.77 13.03
C ALA A 74 8.96 -7.10 13.62
N GLU A 75 10.25 -7.22 13.90
CA GLU A 75 10.82 -8.39 14.59
C GLU A 75 10.30 -8.48 16.03
N TRP A 76 10.20 -7.34 16.72
CA TRP A 76 9.62 -7.28 18.06
C TRP A 76 8.14 -7.69 18.06
N LEU A 77 7.34 -7.20 17.10
CA LEU A 77 5.93 -7.59 16.97
C LEU A 77 5.75 -9.07 16.62
N ALA A 78 6.59 -9.61 15.73
CA ALA A 78 6.54 -11.02 15.38
C ALA A 78 6.75 -11.91 16.63
N TRP A 79 7.69 -11.54 17.49
CA TRP A 79 7.96 -12.23 18.74
C TRP A 79 6.89 -11.97 19.82
N ARG A 80 6.64 -10.70 20.17
CA ARG A 80 5.80 -10.32 21.33
C ARG A 80 4.31 -10.43 21.07
N CYS A 81 3.88 -10.26 19.83
CA CYS A 81 2.47 -10.34 19.44
C CYS A 81 2.16 -11.62 18.65
N ALA A 82 3.10 -12.57 18.60
CA ALA A 82 2.94 -13.86 17.92
C ALA A 82 2.46 -13.72 16.45
N LEU A 83 2.95 -12.70 15.74
CA LEU A 83 2.64 -12.47 14.34
C LEU A 83 3.68 -13.15 13.45
N ASP A 84 3.27 -13.61 12.27
CA ASP A 84 4.26 -13.95 11.25
C ASP A 84 4.99 -12.69 10.78
N THR A 85 6.21 -12.87 10.27
CA THR A 85 7.10 -11.75 9.92
C THR A 85 6.50 -10.85 8.83
N ARG A 86 5.75 -11.41 7.88
CA ARG A 86 5.15 -10.63 6.79
C ARG A 86 4.01 -9.77 7.33
N THR A 87 3.15 -10.33 8.17
CA THR A 87 2.05 -9.60 8.82
C THR A 87 2.60 -8.50 9.73
N ALA A 88 3.61 -8.78 10.54
CA ALA A 88 4.24 -7.77 11.39
C ALA A 88 4.81 -6.58 10.59
N ARG A 89 5.54 -6.84 9.50
CA ARG A 89 6.06 -5.78 8.61
C ARG A 89 4.95 -4.95 7.97
N GLU A 90 3.86 -5.60 7.56
CA GLU A 90 2.72 -4.91 6.97
C GLU A 90 2.03 -4.00 7.98
N HIS A 91 1.83 -4.45 9.22
CA HIS A 91 1.28 -3.60 10.28
C HIS A 91 2.18 -2.40 10.58
N VAL A 92 3.50 -2.58 10.69
CA VAL A 92 4.45 -1.46 10.88
C VAL A 92 4.40 -0.48 9.71
N ARG A 93 4.31 -0.97 8.46
CA ARG A 93 4.16 -0.12 7.28
C ARG A 93 2.89 0.72 7.36
N VAL A 94 1.75 0.10 7.66
CA VAL A 94 0.48 0.82 7.77
C VAL A 94 0.52 1.82 8.91
N ALA A 95 1.02 1.42 10.09
CA ALA A 95 1.18 2.29 11.26
C ALA A 95 1.99 3.56 10.95
N ARG A 96 3.10 3.43 10.21
CA ARG A 96 3.89 4.59 9.75
C ARG A 96 3.11 5.47 8.76
N ALA A 97 2.44 4.85 7.79
CA ALA A 97 1.75 5.59 6.73
C ALA A 97 0.56 6.41 7.25
N ILE A 98 -0.26 5.84 8.14
CA ILE A 98 -1.47 6.52 8.64
C ILE A 98 -1.15 7.80 9.44
N CYS A 99 0.07 7.93 9.99
CA CYS A 99 0.50 9.14 10.70
C CYS A 99 0.52 10.40 9.80
N GLY A 100 0.67 10.21 8.48
CA GLY A 100 0.67 11.30 7.49
C GLY A 100 -0.64 11.43 6.70
N LEU A 101 -1.68 10.67 7.06
CA LEU A 101 -2.92 10.55 6.30
C LEU A 101 -4.13 10.80 7.24
N PRO A 102 -4.36 12.05 7.68
CA PRO A 102 -5.34 12.38 8.70
C PRO A 102 -6.78 12.00 8.34
N ARG A 103 -7.18 12.03 7.06
CA ARG A 103 -8.55 11.69 6.66
C ARG A 103 -8.77 10.18 6.68
N ILE A 104 -7.83 9.41 6.15
CA ILE A 104 -7.86 7.95 6.20
C ILE A 104 -7.77 7.46 7.65
N HIS A 105 -6.94 8.11 8.47
CA HIS A 105 -6.84 7.83 9.90
C HIS A 105 -8.19 8.06 10.61
N ALA A 106 -8.84 9.20 10.40
CA ALA A 106 -10.13 9.50 11.00
C ALA A 106 -11.21 8.47 10.61
N ALA A 107 -11.31 8.15 9.33
CA ALA A 107 -12.27 7.15 8.83
C ALA A 107 -11.97 5.73 9.32
N PHE A 108 -10.70 5.41 9.61
CA PHE A 108 -10.35 4.14 10.24
C PHE A 108 -10.67 4.13 11.74
N ALA A 109 -10.44 5.24 12.43
CA ALA A 109 -10.72 5.39 13.85
C ALA A 109 -12.22 5.36 14.17
N SER A 110 -13.08 5.84 13.27
CA SER A 110 -14.54 5.71 13.37
C SER A 110 -15.06 4.31 13.02
N GLY A 111 -14.23 3.48 12.37
CA GLY A 111 -14.61 2.14 11.89
C GLY A 111 -15.24 2.12 10.50
N ASP A 112 -15.34 3.27 9.83
CA ASP A 112 -15.91 3.40 8.47
C ASP A 112 -15.04 2.73 7.41
N LEU A 113 -13.72 2.72 7.62
CA LEU A 113 -12.78 1.94 6.83
C LEU A 113 -12.31 0.70 7.57
N SER A 114 -12.28 -0.43 6.85
CA SER A 114 -11.66 -1.65 7.36
C SER A 114 -10.14 -1.62 7.23
N TYR A 115 -9.45 -2.37 8.09
CA TYR A 115 -7.99 -2.51 8.00
C TYR A 115 -7.53 -2.92 6.60
N SER A 116 -8.26 -3.80 5.92
CA SER A 116 -7.94 -4.22 4.55
C SER A 116 -8.00 -3.07 3.54
N LYS A 117 -9.00 -2.16 3.66
CA LYS A 117 -9.09 -0.97 2.81
C LYS A 117 -7.95 0.00 3.13
N VAL A 118 -7.71 0.32 4.39
CA VAL A 118 -6.62 1.20 4.85
C VAL A 118 -5.25 0.68 4.38
N ARG A 119 -5.02 -0.62 4.53
CA ARG A 119 -3.79 -1.28 4.08
C ARG A 119 -3.57 -1.13 2.57
N ALA A 120 -4.64 -1.16 1.78
CA ALA A 120 -4.55 -0.90 0.34
C ALA A 120 -4.29 0.59 0.07
N LEU A 121 -5.10 1.50 0.61
CA LEU A 121 -5.01 2.94 0.37
C LEU A 121 -3.63 3.51 0.72
N THR A 122 -3.08 3.13 1.88
CA THR A 122 -1.76 3.57 2.36
C THR A 122 -0.57 3.16 1.47
N ARG A 123 -0.80 2.46 0.34
CA ARG A 123 0.24 2.17 -0.65
C ARG A 123 0.39 3.26 -1.72
N VAL A 124 -0.62 4.09 -1.89
CA VAL A 124 -0.70 5.11 -2.96
C VAL A 124 -1.18 6.46 -2.44
N ALA A 125 -1.82 6.51 -1.28
CA ALA A 125 -2.34 7.75 -0.70
C ALA A 125 -1.22 8.71 -0.28
N ASP A 126 -1.46 9.97 -0.57
CA ASP A 126 -0.76 11.15 -0.07
C ASP A 126 -1.80 12.18 0.43
N ALA A 127 -1.33 13.29 0.99
CA ALA A 127 -2.22 14.32 1.56
C ALA A 127 -3.19 14.94 0.54
N GLY A 128 -2.87 14.90 -0.77
CA GLY A 128 -3.72 15.47 -1.83
C GLY A 128 -4.80 14.50 -2.32
N SER A 129 -4.56 13.20 -2.21
CA SER A 129 -5.41 12.13 -2.78
C SER A 129 -6.33 11.46 -1.76
N GLU A 130 -6.21 11.77 -0.46
CA GLU A 130 -6.98 11.07 0.58
C GLU A 130 -8.50 11.10 0.35
N ALA A 131 -9.07 12.25 -0.04
CA ALA A 131 -10.51 12.38 -0.24
C ALA A 131 -11.01 11.45 -1.33
N ASP A 132 -10.43 11.56 -2.53
CA ASP A 132 -10.84 10.79 -3.70
C ASP A 132 -10.67 9.27 -3.46
N LEU A 133 -9.63 8.90 -2.73
CA LEU A 133 -9.37 7.51 -2.35
C LEU A 133 -10.37 6.97 -1.32
N ILE A 134 -10.83 7.80 -0.38
CA ILE A 134 -11.88 7.43 0.57
C ILE A 134 -13.22 7.27 -0.15
N GLU A 135 -13.59 8.21 -1.02
CA GLU A 135 -14.81 8.13 -1.83
C GLU A 135 -14.82 6.84 -2.68
N LEU A 136 -13.70 6.52 -3.34
CA LEU A 136 -13.56 5.25 -4.05
C LEU A 136 -13.73 4.04 -3.12
N ALA A 137 -13.19 4.11 -1.90
CA ALA A 137 -13.25 3.03 -0.93
C ALA A 137 -14.66 2.81 -0.38
N GLU A 138 -15.52 3.82 -0.31
CA GLU A 138 -16.92 3.69 0.12
C GLU A 138 -17.71 2.76 -0.81
N HIS A 139 -17.44 2.82 -2.11
CA HIS A 139 -18.16 2.05 -3.13
C HIS A 139 -17.46 0.75 -3.57
N ALA A 140 -16.27 0.47 -3.03
CA ALA A 140 -15.48 -0.70 -3.40
C ALA A 140 -15.34 -1.72 -2.26
N THR A 141 -15.39 -3.00 -2.61
CA THR A 141 -14.89 -4.07 -1.73
C THR A 141 -13.37 -3.94 -1.58
N ALA A 142 -12.80 -4.46 -0.48
CA ALA A 142 -11.35 -4.41 -0.27
C ALA A 142 -10.56 -5.05 -1.43
N SER A 143 -11.06 -6.14 -2.02
CA SER A 143 -10.43 -6.81 -3.16
C SER A 143 -10.49 -5.98 -4.46
N GLN A 144 -11.59 -5.25 -4.69
CA GLN A 144 -11.69 -4.31 -5.81
C GLN A 144 -10.74 -3.13 -5.61
N LEU A 145 -10.70 -2.58 -4.40
CA LEU A 145 -9.80 -1.49 -4.05
C LEU A 145 -8.32 -1.90 -4.22
N GLU A 146 -7.94 -3.09 -3.76
CA GLU A 146 -6.61 -3.64 -3.99
C GLU A 146 -6.25 -3.73 -5.47
N ARG A 147 -7.20 -4.08 -6.33
CA ARG A 147 -6.97 -4.16 -7.79
C ARG A 147 -6.73 -2.77 -8.38
N VAL A 148 -7.53 -1.78 -8.00
CA VAL A 148 -7.38 -0.39 -8.45
C VAL A 148 -6.04 0.19 -7.97
N VAL A 149 -5.73 0.06 -6.67
CA VAL A 149 -4.47 0.50 -6.07
C VAL A 149 -3.26 -0.15 -6.74
N ARG A 150 -3.33 -1.44 -7.09
CA ARG A 150 -2.25 -2.11 -7.84
C ARG A 150 -2.06 -1.51 -9.23
N GLY A 151 -3.13 -1.06 -9.88
CA GLY A 151 -3.07 -0.33 -11.15
C GLY A 151 -2.37 1.02 -10.98
N LEU A 152 -2.85 1.84 -10.05
CA LEU A 152 -2.28 3.17 -9.76
C LEU A 152 -0.80 3.09 -9.40
N ARG A 153 -0.40 2.12 -8.55
CA ARG A 153 1.00 1.93 -8.18
C ARG A 153 1.90 1.55 -9.36
N ARG A 154 1.39 0.79 -10.34
CA ARG A 154 2.20 0.46 -11.53
C ARG A 154 2.48 1.71 -12.36
N VAL A 155 1.48 2.57 -12.53
CA VAL A 155 1.63 3.84 -13.25
C VAL A 155 2.62 4.74 -12.50
N SER A 156 2.42 4.93 -11.19
CA SER A 156 3.31 5.78 -10.39
C SER A 156 4.75 5.26 -10.33
N SER A 157 4.94 3.93 -10.27
CA SER A 157 6.28 3.33 -10.33
C SER A 157 6.91 3.48 -11.71
N GLN A 158 6.13 3.36 -12.80
CA GLN A 158 6.63 3.60 -14.15
C GLN A 158 7.03 5.07 -14.35
N GLU A 159 6.24 6.02 -13.84
CA GLU A 159 6.55 7.44 -13.86
C GLU A 159 7.81 7.75 -13.04
N ALA A 160 7.93 7.17 -11.84
CA ALA A 160 9.12 7.31 -11.01
C ALA A 160 10.37 6.69 -11.65
N ASP A 161 10.25 5.49 -12.23
CA ASP A 161 11.32 4.83 -12.96
C ASP A 161 11.72 5.61 -14.21
N GLU A 162 10.77 6.26 -14.89
CA GLU A 162 11.05 7.14 -16.04
C GLU A 162 11.76 8.42 -15.58
N ILE A 163 11.29 9.07 -14.51
CA ILE A 163 11.97 10.23 -13.91
C ILE A 163 13.39 9.86 -13.47
N GLN A 164 13.59 8.67 -12.92
CA GLN A 164 14.90 8.20 -12.49
C GLN A 164 15.78 7.75 -13.66
N ARG A 165 15.21 7.17 -14.73
CA ARG A 165 15.90 6.93 -16.00
C ARG A 165 16.31 8.22 -16.71
N LEU A 166 15.55 9.29 -16.51
CA LEU A 166 15.90 10.64 -16.99
C LEU A 166 16.89 11.35 -16.05
N ARG A 167 17.28 10.76 -14.91
CA ARG A 167 18.25 11.32 -13.97
C ARG A 167 19.35 10.32 -13.64
N TYR A 168 20.39 10.26 -14.47
CA TYR A 168 21.52 9.35 -14.25
C TYR A 168 22.85 9.98 -14.64
N LEU A 169 23.92 9.48 -14.04
CA LEU A 169 25.31 9.71 -14.43
C LEU A 169 25.98 8.34 -14.46
N SER A 170 26.37 7.86 -15.64
CA SER A 170 27.14 6.64 -15.81
C SER A 170 28.53 6.98 -16.36
N THR A 171 29.53 6.31 -15.80
CA THR A 171 30.94 6.47 -16.17
C THR A 171 31.53 5.10 -16.45
N TRP A 172 32.19 4.93 -17.58
CA TRP A 172 32.91 3.70 -17.92
C TRP A 172 34.23 4.04 -18.61
N TRP A 173 35.19 3.13 -18.47
CA TRP A 173 36.50 3.25 -19.11
C TRP A 173 36.50 2.46 -20.41
N GLU A 174 36.94 3.09 -21.50
CA GLU A 174 37.09 2.46 -22.80
C GLU A 174 38.39 1.65 -22.86
N ALA A 175 38.48 0.73 -23.83
CA ALA A 175 39.64 -0.14 -24.03
C ALA A 175 40.93 0.63 -24.37
N ASP A 176 40.82 1.87 -24.86
CA ASP A 176 41.95 2.77 -25.13
C ASP A 176 42.38 3.59 -23.90
N GLY A 177 41.73 3.40 -22.75
CA GLY A 177 42.00 4.11 -21.51
C GLY A 177 41.30 5.47 -21.38
N SER A 178 40.45 5.85 -22.34
CA SER A 178 39.61 7.05 -22.21
C SER A 178 38.44 6.82 -21.23
N LEU A 179 38.03 7.89 -20.54
CA LEU A 179 36.86 7.88 -19.66
C LEU A 179 35.65 8.39 -20.46
N SER A 180 34.66 7.52 -20.67
CA SER A 180 33.37 7.87 -21.26
C SER A 180 32.35 8.15 -20.16
N ILE A 181 31.59 9.24 -20.31
CA ILE A 181 30.56 9.68 -19.37
C ILE A 181 29.25 9.92 -20.13
N SER A 182 28.15 9.33 -19.66
CA SER A 182 26.80 9.66 -20.12
C SER A 182 25.96 10.10 -18.94
N ALA A 183 25.38 11.30 -19.03
CA ALA A 183 24.60 11.88 -17.96
C ALA A 183 23.30 12.51 -18.49
N ASN A 184 22.23 12.39 -17.72
CA ASN A 184 21.03 13.20 -17.83
C ASN A 184 20.77 13.80 -16.45
N LEU A 185 20.85 15.12 -16.34
CA LEU A 185 20.82 15.86 -15.09
C LEU A 185 19.73 16.95 -15.17
N PRO A 186 19.05 17.29 -14.06
CA PRO A 186 18.22 18.49 -13.97
C PRO A 186 19.00 19.74 -14.40
N ALA A 187 18.32 20.75 -14.95
CA ALA A 187 18.96 21.91 -15.56
C ALA A 187 19.98 22.63 -14.64
N GLU A 188 19.66 22.74 -13.34
CA GLU A 188 20.55 23.37 -12.35
C GLU A 188 21.83 22.54 -12.09
N GLU A 189 21.68 21.22 -11.92
CA GLU A 189 22.80 20.30 -11.68
C GLU A 189 23.65 20.10 -12.95
N GLY A 190 23.02 20.06 -14.12
CA GLY A 190 23.70 19.97 -15.41
C GLY A 190 24.56 21.19 -15.70
N ALA A 191 24.08 22.41 -15.37
CA ALA A 191 24.87 23.63 -15.50
C ALA A 191 26.08 23.62 -14.54
N ALA A 192 25.90 23.19 -13.29
CA ALA A 192 27.00 23.05 -12.34
C ALA A 192 28.04 22.02 -12.81
N PHE A 193 27.59 20.89 -13.37
CA PHE A 193 28.44 19.83 -13.90
C PHE A 193 29.27 20.30 -15.12
N LEU A 194 28.63 20.98 -16.08
CA LEU A 194 29.32 21.55 -17.25
C LEU A 194 30.35 22.61 -16.85
N ASN A 195 29.98 23.52 -15.94
CA ASN A 195 30.91 24.55 -15.45
C ASN A 195 32.14 23.94 -14.75
N ALA A 196 31.95 22.85 -14.00
CA ALA A 196 33.05 22.13 -13.36
C ALA A 196 33.97 21.44 -14.39
N LEU A 197 33.38 20.81 -15.42
CA LEU A 197 34.14 20.18 -16.51
C LEU A 197 34.93 21.21 -17.32
N ASP A 198 34.31 22.33 -17.68
CA ASP A 198 34.98 23.42 -18.41
C ASP A 198 36.14 24.01 -17.60
N SER A 199 35.94 24.22 -16.29
CA SER A 199 36.99 24.69 -15.38
C SER A 199 38.17 23.72 -15.30
N MET A 200 37.89 22.41 -15.22
CA MET A 200 38.93 21.37 -15.22
C MET A 200 39.67 21.29 -16.56
N HIS A 201 38.95 21.43 -17.66
CA HIS A 201 39.50 21.38 -19.00
C HIS A 201 40.40 22.59 -19.30
N ASP A 202 40.02 23.78 -18.86
CA ASP A 202 40.85 24.99 -18.99
C ASP A 202 42.14 24.89 -18.17
N LEU A 203 42.09 24.29 -16.97
CA LEU A 203 43.28 24.02 -16.15
C LEU A 203 44.25 23.06 -16.84
N LEU A 204 43.74 22.00 -17.49
CA LEU A 204 44.55 21.02 -18.20
C LEU A 204 45.18 21.57 -19.50
N ARG A 205 44.57 22.59 -20.12
CA ARG A 205 45.13 23.28 -21.29
C ARG A 205 46.06 24.44 -20.94
N GLY A 206 45.89 25.07 -19.77
CA GLY A 206 46.62 26.27 -19.36
C GLY A 206 47.91 26.05 -18.56
N GLY A 207 48.20 24.82 -18.10
CA GLY A 207 49.35 24.53 -17.24
C GLY A 207 50.15 23.32 -17.70
N GLY A 208 51.42 23.56 -18.07
CA GLY A 208 52.38 22.53 -18.48
C GLY A 208 52.49 21.38 -17.48
N ALA A 209 52.71 20.20 -18.04
CA ALA A 209 52.82 18.90 -17.38
C ALA A 209 53.42 18.95 -15.95
N SER A 210 52.56 18.70 -14.97
CA SER A 210 52.95 17.95 -13.78
C SER A 210 52.08 16.70 -13.77
N ALA A 211 52.71 15.56 -14.06
CA ALA A 211 52.09 14.25 -14.07
C ALA A 211 51.42 13.97 -12.73
N VAL A 212 50.08 14.03 -12.69
CA VAL A 212 49.31 13.31 -11.68
C VAL A 212 49.39 11.84 -12.09
N ALA A 213 50.09 11.06 -11.28
CA ALA A 213 50.22 9.62 -11.46
C ALA A 213 48.81 8.98 -11.55
N PRO A 214 48.60 8.00 -12.46
CA PRO A 214 47.32 7.32 -12.54
C PRO A 214 47.07 6.58 -11.23
N ALA A 215 46.03 6.97 -10.52
CA ALA A 215 45.56 6.23 -9.35
C ALA A 215 45.13 4.83 -9.82
N ALA A 216 45.76 3.81 -9.24
CA ALA A 216 45.54 2.42 -9.55
C ALA A 216 44.07 2.00 -9.40
N HIS A 217 43.62 1.20 -10.37
CA HIS A 217 42.30 0.58 -10.46
C HIS A 217 41.92 -0.22 -9.20
N PRO A 218 40.69 -0.08 -8.67
CA PRO A 218 40.02 -1.14 -7.96
C PRO A 218 39.34 -2.08 -8.97
N GLY A 219 39.69 -3.36 -8.90
CA GLY A 219 39.20 -4.41 -9.77
C GLY A 219 37.68 -4.62 -9.73
N ALA A 220 37.22 -5.23 -10.83
CA ALA A 220 35.86 -5.62 -11.13
C ALA A 220 35.10 -6.29 -9.97
N ALA A 221 33.92 -5.75 -9.64
CA ALA A 221 32.72 -6.52 -9.31
C ALA A 221 31.50 -5.58 -9.20
N ALA A 222 30.64 -5.58 -10.20
CA ALA A 222 29.17 -5.52 -10.06
C ALA A 222 28.54 -5.45 -11.45
N GLY A 223 28.02 -6.59 -11.90
CA GLY A 223 27.11 -6.61 -13.05
C GLY A 223 25.82 -5.87 -12.71
N ALA A 224 25.42 -4.99 -13.61
CA ALA A 224 24.01 -4.70 -13.83
C ALA A 224 23.84 -4.59 -15.34
N ALA A 225 23.33 -5.67 -15.93
CA ALA A 225 22.93 -5.72 -17.31
C ALA A 225 21.87 -4.63 -17.58
N HIS A 226 22.16 -3.79 -18.58
CA HIS A 226 21.17 -2.95 -19.22
C HIS A 226 20.37 -3.82 -20.20
N PRO A 227 19.02 -3.94 -20.09
CA PRO A 227 18.25 -4.51 -21.18
C PRO A 227 18.20 -3.47 -22.30
N GLY A 228 18.88 -3.77 -23.39
CA GLY A 228 19.01 -2.92 -24.55
C GLY A 228 17.67 -2.51 -25.14
N ALA A 229 17.55 -1.22 -25.43
CA ALA A 229 16.60 -0.70 -26.39
C ALA A 229 17.03 -1.13 -27.81
N GLY A 230 16.52 -2.25 -28.28
CA GLY A 230 16.55 -2.61 -29.69
C GLY A 230 15.38 -1.95 -30.41
N ARG A 231 15.67 -0.98 -31.28
CA ARG A 231 14.72 -0.44 -32.26
C ARG A 231 14.50 -1.44 -33.39
N ASP A 232 13.28 -1.47 -33.89
CA ASP A 232 12.84 -2.05 -35.17
C ASP A 232 13.75 -1.73 -36.35
N ARG A 233 13.87 -2.68 -37.28
CA ARG A 233 13.72 -2.50 -38.74
C ARG A 233 13.70 -3.85 -39.49
N ASP A 234 12.62 -4.03 -40.25
CA ASP A 234 12.53 -4.57 -41.62
C ASP A 234 13.32 -5.84 -42.01
N ASP A 235 12.61 -6.98 -42.06
CA ASP A 235 12.29 -7.77 -43.27
C ASP A 235 11.43 -9.00 -42.92
#